data_AF-A0A970W1A2-F1
#
_entry.id   AF-A0A970W1A2-F1
#
_cell.length_a   1.000
_cell.length_b   1.000
_cell.length_c   1.000
_cell.angle_alpha   90.00
_cell.angle_beta   90.00
_cell.angle_gamma   90.00
#
_symmetry.space_group_name_H-M   'P 1'
#
loop_
_entity.id
_entity.type
_entity.pdbx_description
1 polymer ?
#
loop_
_entity_poly.entity_id
_entity_poly.type
_entity_poly.pdbx_seq_one_letter_code
_entity_poly.pdbx_strand_id
1 'polypeptide(L)'
;MNGMAKKRIVALALAALMLVTVGCDAESRQFVIDLALEWAKEHAIDVGKYTLLGRSGDDEVDAVMGARDVVSNLQEADKLMEEGRAAGDLTKMEQAVEKRPGDYTYRVSYGAALLQSGDTAEAEAQFVAADTAVTSYGSQHVQDYATQGIDELGALRPGFERNGFATKQQCQAYYNRLAYFYGLRYQEARESYFQSQQTLYTGLAQGCK
;
A
#
# COMPACT_ATOMS: atom_id res chain seq x y z
N MET A 1 7.44 11.78 33.36
CA MET A 1 8.36 10.95 32.55
C MET A 1 9.76 11.03 33.14
N ASN A 2 10.28 9.90 33.64
CA ASN A 2 11.53 9.84 34.40
C ASN A 2 12.75 9.91 33.46
N GLY A 3 13.81 10.62 33.86
CA GLY A 3 14.98 10.89 32.99
C GLY A 3 15.74 9.65 32.51
N MET A 4 15.48 8.50 33.13
CA MET A 4 16.06 7.20 32.78
C MET A 4 15.37 6.54 31.57
N ALA A 5 14.04 6.69 31.44
CA ALA A 5 13.28 6.17 30.30
C ALA A 5 13.66 6.89 28.99
N LYS A 6 13.85 8.21 29.05
CA LYS A 6 14.38 8.99 27.92
C LYS A 6 15.77 8.52 27.48
N LYS A 7 16.64 8.14 28.42
CA LYS A 7 17.99 7.66 28.09
C LYS A 7 17.99 6.28 27.43
N ARG A 8 17.08 5.39 27.83
CA ARG A 8 16.93 4.05 27.24
C ARG A 8 16.34 4.10 25.83
N ILE A 9 15.31 4.91 25.63
CA ILE A 9 14.70 5.14 24.29
C ILE A 9 15.73 5.74 23.32
N VAL A 10 16.53 6.71 23.78
CA VAL A 10 17.60 7.30 22.96
C VAL A 10 18.71 6.28 22.66
N ALA A 11 19.07 5.40 23.61
CA ALA A 11 20.05 4.35 23.39
C ALA A 11 19.55 3.28 22.40
N LEU A 12 18.28 2.87 22.47
CA LEU A 12 17.65 1.95 21.53
C LEU A 12 17.54 2.55 20.12
N ALA A 13 17.15 3.83 20.02
CA ALA A 13 17.11 4.54 18.76
C ALA A 13 18.51 4.68 18.13
N LEU A 14 19.55 4.95 18.94
CA LEU A 14 20.95 5.02 18.48
C LEU A 14 21.51 3.65 18.09
N ALA A 15 21.16 2.58 18.81
CA ALA A 15 21.55 1.23 18.46
C ALA A 15 20.89 0.78 17.15
N ALA A 16 19.59 1.05 16.98
CA ALA A 16 18.87 0.79 15.74
C ALA A 16 19.45 1.60 14.57
N LEU A 17 19.82 2.87 14.78
CA LEU A 17 20.46 3.71 13.76
C LEU A 17 21.86 3.19 13.37
N MET A 18 22.66 2.71 14.34
CA MET A 18 23.97 2.10 14.04
C MET A 18 23.85 0.79 13.27
N LEU A 19 22.84 -0.04 13.59
CA LEU A 19 22.60 -1.31 12.92
C LEU A 19 22.18 -1.16 11.45
N VAL A 20 21.47 -0.07 11.12
CA VAL A 20 21.10 0.26 9.73
C VAL A 20 22.33 0.69 8.91
N THR A 21 23.39 1.19 9.55
CA THR A 21 24.62 1.63 8.86
C THR A 21 25.72 0.58 8.73
N VAL A 22 25.65 -0.55 9.46
CA VAL A 22 26.73 -1.56 9.53
C VAL A 22 26.27 -2.94 9.00
N GLY A 23 25.06 -3.07 8.46
CA GLY A 23 24.54 -4.37 8.03
C GLY A 23 25.39 -5.06 6.96
N CYS A 24 26.06 -6.17 7.32
CA CYS A 24 26.06 -7.45 6.59
C CYS A 24 27.01 -8.57 7.12
N ASP A 25 27.56 -8.52 8.34
CA ASP A 25 28.26 -9.68 8.92
C ASP A 25 27.42 -10.45 9.96
N ALA A 26 27.77 -11.73 10.16
CA ALA A 26 27.03 -12.65 11.04
C ALA A 26 27.11 -12.26 12.52
N GLU A 27 28.17 -11.55 12.93
CA GLU A 27 28.41 -11.12 14.30
C GLU A 27 27.43 -10.01 14.71
N SER A 28 27.26 -9.01 13.84
CA SER A 28 26.29 -7.93 14.01
C SER A 28 24.86 -8.46 14.11
N ARG A 29 24.51 -9.48 13.31
CA ARG A 29 23.18 -10.12 13.38
C ARG A 29 22.97 -10.82 14.72
N GLN A 30 23.98 -11.53 15.22
CA GLN A 30 23.87 -12.26 16.49
C GLN A 30 23.70 -11.28 17.66
N PHE A 31 24.43 -10.17 17.67
CA PHE A 31 24.28 -9.12 18.68
C PHE A 31 22.85 -8.58 18.78
N VAL A 32 22.18 -8.33 17.63
CA VAL A 32 20.77 -7.86 17.62
C VAL A 32 19.83 -8.91 18.20
N ILE A 33 20.04 -10.18 17.83
CA ILE A 33 19.24 -11.30 18.34
C ILE A 33 19.40 -11.40 19.86
N ASP A 34 20.63 -11.33 20.37
CA ASP A 34 20.91 -11.44 21.80
C ASP A 34 20.29 -10.28 22.57
N LEU A 35 20.41 -9.04 22.07
CA LEU A 35 19.79 -7.85 22.66
C LEU A 35 18.25 -7.98 22.71
N ALA A 36 17.64 -8.44 21.62
CA ALA A 36 16.19 -8.64 21.56
C ALA A 36 15.73 -9.74 22.52
N LEU A 37 16.49 -10.84 22.63
CA LEU A 37 16.20 -11.94 23.56
C LEU A 37 16.35 -11.51 25.02
N GLU A 38 17.35 -10.69 25.34
CA GLU A 38 17.56 -10.17 26.69
C GLU A 38 16.43 -9.22 27.10
N TRP A 39 16.08 -8.27 26.23
CA TRP A 39 14.91 -7.40 26.45
C TRP A 39 13.62 -8.20 26.64
N ALA A 40 13.37 -9.21 25.79
CA ALA A 40 12.17 -10.04 25.88
C ALA A 40 12.10 -10.85 27.19
N LYS A 41 13.26 -11.27 27.75
CA LYS A 41 13.32 -11.95 29.05
C LYS A 41 12.98 -10.98 30.19
N GLU A 42 13.51 -9.76 30.16
CA GLU A 42 13.23 -8.74 31.18
C GLU A 42 11.74 -8.35 31.20
N HIS A 43 11.08 -8.37 30.04
CA HIS A 43 9.67 -8.00 29.88
C HIS A 43 8.71 -9.18 29.67
N ALA A 44 9.13 -10.42 30.00
CA ALA A 44 8.42 -11.64 29.60
C ALA A 44 6.93 -11.69 30.01
N ILE A 45 6.59 -11.21 31.22
CA ILE A 45 5.21 -11.18 31.71
C ILE A 45 4.35 -10.23 30.87
N ASP A 46 4.88 -9.04 30.58
CA ASP A 46 4.15 -7.99 29.88
C ASP A 46 4.05 -8.29 28.38
N VAL A 47 5.09 -8.87 27.77
CA VAL A 47 5.03 -9.45 26.41
C VAL A 47 3.96 -10.55 26.34
N GLY A 48 3.88 -11.41 27.36
CA GLY A 48 2.85 -12.44 27.45
C GLY A 48 1.44 -11.85 27.53
N LYS A 49 1.23 -10.81 28.35
CA LYS A 49 -0.05 -10.08 28.42
C LYS A 49 -0.40 -9.41 27.10
N TYR A 50 0.55 -8.74 26.45
CA TYR A 50 0.33 -8.12 25.15
C TYR A 50 -0.12 -9.15 24.12
N THR A 51 0.56 -10.28 24.04
CA THR A 51 0.22 -11.37 23.10
C THR A 51 -1.19 -11.92 23.31
N LEU A 52 -1.70 -11.90 24.56
CA LEU A 52 -3.04 -12.41 24.90
C LEU A 52 -4.14 -11.35 24.80
N LEU A 53 -3.84 -10.09 25.14
CA LEU A 53 -4.83 -9.04 25.37
C LEU A 53 -4.69 -7.85 24.41
N GLY A 54 -3.69 -7.84 23.54
CA GLY A 54 -3.34 -6.72 22.65
C GLY A 54 -2.74 -5.50 23.36
N ARG A 55 -2.51 -5.60 24.68
CA ARG A 55 -1.88 -4.56 25.51
C ARG A 55 -1.28 -5.18 26.76
N SER A 56 -0.18 -4.61 27.23
CA SER A 56 0.51 -5.03 28.45
C SER A 56 0.29 -4.05 29.61
N GLY A 57 0.05 -2.77 29.29
CA GLY A 57 0.00 -1.68 30.28
C GLY A 57 1.37 -1.09 30.60
N ASP A 58 2.43 -1.60 29.97
CA ASP A 58 3.76 -0.97 29.93
C ASP A 58 3.94 -0.29 28.57
N ASP A 59 4.19 1.03 28.59
CA ASP A 59 4.28 1.84 27.37
C ASP A 59 5.45 1.40 26.45
N GLU A 60 6.55 0.87 27.02
CA GLU A 60 7.71 0.41 26.24
C GLU A 60 7.39 -0.90 25.52
N VAL A 61 6.80 -1.86 26.24
CA VAL A 61 6.36 -3.13 25.64
C VAL A 61 5.27 -2.91 24.60
N ASP A 62 4.28 -2.06 24.90
CA ASP A 62 3.19 -1.75 23.97
C ASP A 62 3.70 -1.07 22.69
N ALA A 63 4.70 -0.20 22.81
CA ALA A 63 5.33 0.44 21.64
C ALA A 63 6.15 -0.55 20.80
N VAL A 64 6.98 -1.39 21.42
CA VAL A 64 7.81 -2.37 20.70
C VAL A 64 6.94 -3.42 20.01
N MET A 65 5.95 -3.95 20.72
CA MET A 65 5.04 -4.96 20.18
C MET A 65 4.10 -4.37 19.12
N GLY A 66 3.61 -3.14 19.32
CA GLY A 66 2.86 -2.43 18.30
C GLY A 66 3.66 -2.21 17.01
N ALA A 67 4.94 -1.84 17.12
CA ALA A 67 5.83 -1.73 15.97
C ALA A 67 6.03 -3.09 15.27
N ARG A 68 6.19 -4.18 16.03
CA ARG A 68 6.26 -5.55 15.49
C ARG A 68 4.98 -5.92 14.74
N ASP A 69 3.82 -5.63 15.31
CA ASP A 69 2.53 -5.93 14.67
C ASP A 69 2.35 -5.13 13.38
N VAL A 70 2.76 -3.86 13.35
CA VAL A 70 2.79 -3.05 12.13
C VAL A 70 3.67 -3.74 11.08
N VAL A 71 4.91 -4.12 11.41
CA VAL A 71 5.81 -4.81 10.46
C VAL A 71 5.22 -6.14 9.98
N SER A 72 4.64 -6.94 10.87
CA SER A 72 4.00 -8.20 10.52
C SER A 72 2.82 -7.99 9.56
N ASN A 73 1.97 -7.00 9.85
CA ASN A 73 0.85 -6.65 8.99
C ASN A 73 1.31 -6.17 7.62
N LEU A 74 2.41 -5.43 7.52
CA LEU A 74 3.00 -5.03 6.23
C LEU A 74 3.42 -6.25 5.41
N GLN A 75 4.20 -7.16 5.98
CA GLN A 75 4.69 -8.35 5.29
C GLN A 75 3.55 -9.27 4.85
N GLU A 76 2.53 -9.45 5.69
CA GLU A 76 1.36 -10.26 5.35
C GLU A 76 0.54 -9.60 4.25
N ALA A 77 0.34 -8.29 4.31
CA ALA A 77 -0.42 -7.56 3.30
C ALA A 77 0.31 -7.55 1.93
N ASP A 78 1.64 -7.40 1.92
CA ASP A 78 2.45 -7.52 0.70
C ASP A 78 2.28 -8.90 0.07
N LYS A 79 2.38 -9.96 0.87
CA LYS A 79 2.20 -11.34 0.41
C LYS A 79 0.79 -11.58 -0.15
N LEU A 80 -0.24 -11.13 0.57
CA LEU A 80 -1.63 -11.23 0.13
C LEU A 80 -1.85 -10.51 -1.19
N MET A 81 -1.31 -9.30 -1.33
CA MET A 81 -1.42 -8.52 -2.56
C MET A 81 -0.66 -9.17 -3.73
N GLU A 82 0.55 -9.70 -3.50
CA GLU A 82 1.33 -10.42 -4.51
C GLU A 82 0.59 -11.67 -5.01
N GLU A 83 0.14 -12.52 -4.08
CA GLU A 83 -0.64 -13.72 -4.43
C GLU A 83 -1.96 -13.36 -5.10
N GLY A 84 -2.64 -12.32 -4.61
CA GLY A 84 -3.88 -11.80 -5.17
C GLY A 84 -3.72 -11.33 -6.62
N ARG A 85 -2.70 -10.52 -6.90
CA ARG A 85 -2.37 -10.05 -8.26
C ARG A 85 -2.02 -11.21 -9.18
N ALA A 86 -1.20 -12.15 -8.72
CA ALA A 86 -0.74 -13.28 -9.53
C ALA A 86 -1.88 -14.25 -9.91
N ALA A 87 -2.82 -14.47 -8.99
CA ALA A 87 -3.94 -15.39 -9.19
C ALA A 87 -5.23 -14.72 -9.69
N GLY A 88 -5.30 -13.38 -9.68
CA GLY A 88 -6.56 -12.65 -9.82
C GLY A 88 -7.53 -12.89 -8.66
N ASP A 89 -7.00 -13.18 -7.46
CA ASP A 89 -7.80 -13.49 -6.27
C ASP A 89 -8.19 -12.20 -5.53
N LEU A 90 -9.39 -11.72 -5.84
CA LEU A 90 -9.97 -10.51 -5.25
C LEU A 90 -10.09 -10.58 -3.72
N THR A 91 -10.24 -11.77 -3.13
CA THR A 91 -10.37 -11.91 -1.67
C THR A 91 -9.05 -11.60 -0.98
N LYS A 92 -7.93 -12.08 -1.54
CA LYS A 92 -6.60 -11.77 -0.99
C LYS A 92 -6.24 -10.30 -1.17
N MET A 93 -6.62 -9.71 -2.31
CA MET A 93 -6.40 -8.28 -2.55
C MET A 93 -7.19 -7.41 -1.57
N GLU A 94 -8.45 -7.77 -1.29
CA GLU A 94 -9.27 -7.13 -0.27
C GLU A 94 -8.61 -7.20 1.12
N GLN A 95 -8.19 -8.39 1.56
CA GLN A 95 -7.50 -8.58 2.84
C GLN A 95 -6.21 -7.76 2.96
N ALA A 96 -5.46 -7.62 1.86
CA ALA A 96 -4.27 -6.77 1.82
C ALA A 96 -4.63 -5.28 1.99
N VAL A 97 -5.69 -4.80 1.34
CA VAL A 97 -6.20 -3.43 1.48
C VAL A 97 -6.70 -3.17 2.91
N GLU A 98 -7.39 -4.12 3.54
CA GLU A 98 -7.84 -4.00 4.94
C GLU A 98 -6.68 -3.87 5.92
N LYS A 99 -5.58 -4.59 5.69
CA LYS A 99 -4.37 -4.49 6.52
C LYS A 99 -3.60 -3.18 6.28
N ARG A 100 -3.78 -2.53 5.12
CA ARG A 100 -3.11 -1.27 4.76
C ARG A 100 -4.10 -0.25 4.17
N PRO A 101 -5.04 0.26 4.98
CA PRO A 101 -6.14 1.09 4.48
C PRO A 101 -5.69 2.43 3.88
N GLY A 102 -4.49 2.91 4.22
CA GLY A 102 -3.89 4.12 3.67
C GLY A 102 -2.98 3.91 2.46
N ASP A 103 -2.72 2.67 2.04
CA ASP A 103 -1.85 2.41 0.89
C ASP A 103 -2.65 2.52 -0.42
N TYR A 104 -2.47 3.62 -1.14
CA TYR A 104 -3.12 3.84 -2.43
C TYR A 104 -2.70 2.77 -3.45
N THR A 105 -1.48 2.24 -3.38
CA THR A 105 -0.96 1.33 -4.41
C THR A 105 -1.75 0.02 -4.44
N TYR A 106 -2.13 -0.49 -3.28
CA TYR A 106 -2.95 -1.68 -3.15
C TYR A 106 -4.37 -1.45 -3.66
N ARG A 107 -4.93 -0.27 -3.34
CA ARG A 107 -6.27 0.12 -3.79
C ARG A 107 -6.35 0.26 -5.31
N VAL A 108 -5.30 0.76 -5.96
CA VAL A 108 -5.24 0.82 -7.44
C VAL A 108 -5.25 -0.59 -8.04
N SER A 109 -4.42 -1.49 -7.52
CA SER A 109 -4.39 -2.89 -7.98
C SER A 109 -5.72 -3.58 -7.78
N TYR A 110 -6.31 -3.42 -6.60
CA TYR A 110 -7.58 -4.04 -6.32
C TYR A 110 -8.70 -3.45 -7.18
N GLY A 111 -8.74 -2.13 -7.35
CA GLY A 111 -9.68 -1.45 -8.23
C GLY A 111 -9.57 -1.89 -9.70
N ALA A 112 -8.34 -2.07 -10.22
CA ALA A 112 -8.11 -2.58 -11.57
C ALA A 112 -8.62 -4.02 -11.73
N ALA A 113 -8.36 -4.89 -10.74
CA ALA A 113 -8.83 -6.28 -10.76
C ALA A 113 -10.36 -6.37 -10.64
N LEU A 114 -10.98 -5.56 -9.77
CA LEU A 114 -12.43 -5.44 -9.64
C LEU A 114 -13.06 -4.99 -10.97
N LEU A 115 -12.49 -3.95 -11.59
CA LEU A 115 -12.93 -3.47 -12.88
C LEU A 115 -12.83 -4.56 -13.95
N GLN A 116 -11.74 -5.33 -13.99
CA GLN A 116 -11.59 -6.46 -14.90
C GLN A 116 -12.68 -7.53 -14.68
N SER A 117 -13.01 -7.83 -13.42
CA SER A 117 -14.06 -8.79 -13.05
C SER A 117 -15.49 -8.28 -13.32
N GLY A 118 -15.65 -6.98 -13.52
CA GLY A 118 -16.94 -6.32 -13.81
C GLY A 118 -17.61 -5.69 -12.60
N ASP A 119 -17.01 -5.76 -11.40
CA ASP A 119 -17.50 -5.03 -10.23
C ASP A 119 -17.07 -3.57 -10.27
N THR A 120 -17.79 -2.79 -11.08
CA THR A 120 -17.45 -1.41 -11.39
C THR A 120 -17.72 -0.46 -10.23
N ALA A 121 -18.70 -0.78 -9.38
CA ALA A 121 -19.06 0.06 -8.24
C ALA A 121 -17.98 0.00 -7.16
N GLU A 122 -17.53 -1.21 -6.82
CA GLU A 122 -16.46 -1.37 -5.83
C GLU A 122 -15.12 -0.88 -6.40
N ALA A 123 -14.84 -1.11 -7.70
CA ALA A 123 -13.65 -0.56 -8.34
C ALA A 123 -13.55 0.97 -8.18
N GLU A 124 -14.64 1.69 -8.44
CA GLU A 124 -14.70 3.14 -8.27
C GLU A 124 -14.51 3.56 -6.81
N ALA A 125 -15.11 2.83 -5.86
CA ALA A 125 -14.92 3.08 -4.43
C ALA A 125 -13.44 2.98 -4.02
N GLN A 126 -12.73 1.96 -4.51
CA GLN A 126 -11.30 1.78 -4.26
C GLN A 126 -10.47 2.90 -4.89
N PHE A 127 -10.81 3.33 -6.10
CA PHE A 127 -10.14 4.45 -6.77
C PHE A 127 -10.34 5.78 -6.06
N VAL A 128 -11.55 6.08 -5.59
CA VAL A 128 -11.84 7.30 -4.80
C VAL A 128 -11.10 7.27 -3.46
N ALA A 129 -11.05 6.11 -2.80
CA ALA A 129 -10.27 5.96 -1.58
C ALA A 129 -8.76 6.14 -1.84
N ALA A 130 -8.25 5.66 -2.97
CA ALA A 130 -6.86 5.88 -3.39
C ALA A 130 -6.57 7.35 -3.71
N ASP A 131 -7.51 8.05 -4.37
CA ASP A 131 -7.43 9.50 -4.64
C ASP A 131 -7.35 10.27 -3.31
N THR A 132 -8.18 9.90 -2.34
CA THR A 132 -8.15 10.51 -1.01
C THR A 132 -6.83 10.23 -0.30
N ALA A 133 -6.35 8.99 -0.32
CA ALA A 133 -5.08 8.62 0.30
C ALA A 133 -3.90 9.40 -0.30
N VAL A 134 -3.82 9.52 -1.63
CA VAL A 134 -2.69 10.19 -2.28
C VAL A 134 -2.65 11.70 -2.01
N THR A 135 -3.80 12.37 -1.78
CA THR A 135 -3.85 13.81 -1.49
C THR A 135 -3.13 14.21 -0.20
N SER A 136 -2.87 13.25 0.69
CA SER A 136 -2.06 13.49 1.89
C SER A 136 -0.55 13.52 1.64
N TYR A 137 -0.12 13.18 0.42
CA TYR A 137 1.28 13.11 0.01
C TYR A 137 1.69 14.26 -0.93
N GLY A 138 3.00 14.41 -1.18
CA GLY A 138 3.55 15.42 -2.10
C GLY A 138 3.30 15.12 -3.60
N SER A 139 3.63 16.08 -4.47
CA SER A 139 3.37 15.98 -5.92
C SER A 139 4.00 14.75 -6.59
N GLN A 140 5.16 14.30 -6.12
CA GLN A 140 5.81 13.09 -6.63
C GLN A 140 4.93 11.84 -6.42
N HIS A 141 4.31 11.68 -5.25
CA HIS A 141 3.43 10.53 -5.00
C HIS A 141 2.18 10.56 -5.89
N VAL A 142 1.67 11.75 -6.22
CA VAL A 142 0.58 11.89 -7.19
C VAL A 142 1.01 11.44 -8.59
N GLN A 143 2.27 11.69 -8.98
CA GLN A 143 2.82 11.21 -10.25
C GLN A 143 3.04 9.70 -10.26
N ASP A 144 3.60 9.14 -9.18
CA ASP A 144 3.81 7.68 -9.05
C ASP A 144 2.47 6.94 -9.08
N TYR A 145 1.49 7.47 -8.35
CA TYR A 145 0.12 7.01 -8.35
C TYR A 145 -0.51 6.98 -9.75
N ALA A 146 -0.41 8.09 -10.48
CA ALA A 146 -0.95 8.18 -11.82
C ALA A 146 -0.23 7.23 -12.79
N THR A 147 1.07 7.02 -12.61
CA THR A 147 1.86 6.07 -13.41
C THR A 147 1.38 4.64 -13.17
N GLN A 148 1.28 4.21 -11.91
CA GLN A 148 0.78 2.88 -11.57
C GLN A 148 -0.63 2.67 -12.14
N GLY A 149 -1.52 3.65 -11.99
CA GLY A 149 -2.88 3.59 -12.51
C GLY A 149 -2.95 3.43 -14.02
N ILE A 150 -2.09 4.13 -14.78
CA ILE A 150 -1.98 3.98 -16.23
C ILE A 150 -1.47 2.58 -16.60
N ASP A 151 -0.44 2.10 -15.90
CA ASP A 151 0.18 0.80 -16.22
C ASP A 151 -0.79 -0.36 -15.94
N GLU A 152 -1.45 -0.36 -14.78
CA GLU A 152 -2.35 -1.45 -14.40
C GLU A 152 -3.63 -1.47 -15.23
N LEU A 153 -4.25 -0.32 -15.48
CA LEU A 153 -5.39 -0.26 -16.40
C LEU A 153 -4.95 -0.57 -17.84
N GLY A 154 -3.79 -0.08 -18.26
CA GLY A 154 -3.20 -0.38 -19.57
C GLY A 154 -3.00 -1.88 -19.80
N ALA A 155 -2.66 -2.65 -18.76
CA ALA A 155 -2.52 -4.09 -18.82
C ALA A 155 -3.85 -4.82 -19.10
N LEU A 156 -5.00 -4.22 -18.77
CA LEU A 156 -6.33 -4.78 -19.06
C LEU A 156 -6.75 -4.59 -20.51
N ARG A 157 -6.16 -3.60 -21.21
CA ARG A 157 -6.54 -3.21 -22.58
C ARG A 157 -6.65 -4.38 -23.56
N PRO A 158 -5.67 -5.30 -23.67
CA PRO A 158 -5.78 -6.40 -24.64
C PRO A 158 -6.97 -7.32 -24.38
N GLY A 159 -7.38 -7.46 -23.11
CA GLY A 159 -8.55 -8.23 -22.72
C GLY A 159 -9.84 -7.54 -23.18
N PHE A 160 -9.98 -6.25 -22.90
CA PHE A 160 -11.15 -5.47 -23.31
C PHE A 160 -11.23 -5.28 -24.83
N GLU A 161 -10.12 -5.14 -25.54
CA GLU A 161 -10.11 -5.07 -27.01
C GLU A 161 -10.57 -6.38 -27.65
N ARG A 162 -10.18 -7.53 -27.07
CA ARG A 162 -10.54 -8.85 -27.59
C ARG A 162 -11.98 -9.23 -27.27
N ASN A 163 -12.41 -8.99 -26.03
CA ASN A 163 -13.67 -9.51 -25.51
C ASN A 163 -14.78 -8.45 -25.47
N GLY A 164 -14.43 -7.18 -25.63
CA GLY A 164 -15.32 -6.07 -25.31
C GLY A 164 -15.46 -5.84 -23.81
N PHE A 165 -16.20 -4.79 -23.46
CA PHE A 165 -16.68 -4.57 -22.10
C PHE A 165 -18.00 -5.31 -21.89
N ALA A 166 -18.20 -5.88 -20.71
CA ALA A 166 -19.43 -6.58 -20.35
C ALA A 166 -20.61 -5.61 -20.24
N THR A 167 -20.36 -4.37 -19.80
CA THR A 167 -21.39 -3.35 -19.62
C THR A 167 -20.89 -1.97 -20.05
N LYS A 168 -21.83 -1.08 -20.36
CA LYS A 168 -21.56 0.34 -20.57
C LYS A 168 -20.85 0.96 -19.36
N GLN A 169 -21.28 0.61 -18.14
CA GLN A 169 -20.66 1.12 -16.92
C GLN A 169 -19.19 0.71 -16.81
N GLN A 170 -18.83 -0.53 -17.16
CA GLN A 170 -17.44 -1.00 -17.13
C GLN A 170 -16.56 -0.27 -18.14
N CYS A 171 -17.07 -0.06 -19.35
CA CYS A 171 -16.42 0.75 -20.37
C CYS A 171 -16.18 2.19 -19.89
N GLN A 172 -17.19 2.83 -19.31
CA GLN A 172 -17.10 4.19 -18.82
C GLN A 172 -16.13 4.31 -17.64
N ALA A 173 -16.21 3.41 -16.66
CA ALA A 173 -15.32 3.39 -15.51
C ALA A 173 -13.86 3.22 -15.95
N TYR A 174 -13.57 2.30 -16.86
CA TYR A 174 -12.23 2.08 -17.40
C TYR A 174 -11.65 3.34 -18.07
N TYR A 175 -12.37 3.90 -19.04
CA TYR A 175 -11.85 5.00 -19.83
C TYR A 175 -11.84 6.34 -19.07
N ASN A 176 -12.83 6.61 -18.22
CA ASN A 176 -12.80 7.79 -17.36
C ASN A 176 -11.62 7.71 -16.39
N ARG A 177 -11.32 6.53 -15.84
CA ARG A 177 -10.21 6.38 -14.91
C ARG A 177 -8.84 6.55 -15.58
N LEU A 178 -8.66 6.01 -16.78
CA LEU A 178 -7.46 6.30 -17.58
C LEU A 178 -7.34 7.79 -17.90
N ALA A 179 -8.42 8.45 -18.33
CA ALA A 179 -8.42 9.89 -18.60
C ALA A 179 -8.01 10.70 -17.35
N TYR A 180 -8.50 10.31 -16.17
CA TYR A 180 -8.14 10.93 -14.90
C TYR A 180 -6.64 10.82 -14.62
N PHE A 181 -6.05 9.62 -14.70
CA PHE A 181 -4.61 9.44 -14.44
C PHE A 181 -3.73 10.20 -15.45
N TYR A 182 -4.10 10.20 -16.74
CA TYR A 182 -3.41 11.02 -17.74
C TYR A 182 -3.51 12.52 -17.44
N GLY A 183 -4.64 12.97 -16.91
CA GLY A 183 -4.82 14.34 -16.42
C GLY A 183 -3.86 14.67 -15.27
N LEU A 184 -3.67 13.77 -14.30
CA LEU A 184 -2.71 13.95 -13.22
C LEU A 184 -1.26 14.03 -13.74
N ARG A 185 -0.87 13.19 -14.72
CA ARG A 185 0.45 13.27 -15.35
C ARG A 185 0.67 14.58 -16.09
N TYR A 186 -0.37 15.09 -16.77
CA TYR A 186 -0.29 16.34 -17.50
C TYR A 186 -0.09 17.57 -16.59
N GLN A 187 -0.72 17.59 -15.41
CA GLN A 187 -0.63 18.74 -14.51
C GLN A 187 0.80 19.07 -14.09
N GLU A 188 1.65 18.06 -13.90
CA GLU A 188 3.05 18.22 -13.51
C GLU A 188 3.96 18.32 -14.73
N ALA A 189 3.91 17.34 -15.65
CA ALA A 189 4.86 17.24 -16.75
C ALA A 189 4.62 18.29 -17.84
N ARG A 190 3.38 18.76 -18.01
CA ARG A 190 2.93 19.67 -19.08
C ARG A 190 3.25 19.17 -20.50
N GLU A 191 3.43 17.86 -20.66
CA GLU A 191 3.69 17.24 -21.94
C GLU A 191 2.41 17.03 -22.76
N SER A 192 2.48 17.36 -24.05
CA SER A 192 1.35 17.22 -24.99
C SER A 192 0.87 15.77 -25.12
N TYR A 193 1.75 14.79 -24.90
CA TYR A 193 1.40 13.37 -24.89
C TYR A 193 0.31 13.07 -23.86
N PHE A 194 0.50 13.43 -22.60
CA PHE A 194 -0.47 13.15 -21.54
C PHE A 194 -1.80 13.88 -21.77
N GLN A 195 -1.76 15.11 -22.26
CA GLN A 195 -2.97 15.86 -22.64
C GLN A 195 -3.75 15.17 -23.77
N SER A 196 -3.03 14.67 -24.78
CA SER A 196 -3.63 13.97 -25.91
C SER A 196 -4.28 12.65 -25.46
N GLN A 197 -3.62 11.90 -24.57
CA GLN A 197 -4.18 10.66 -24.01
C GLN A 197 -5.41 10.93 -23.14
N GLN A 198 -5.38 11.96 -22.28
CA GLN A 198 -6.54 12.37 -21.50
C GLN A 198 -7.75 12.67 -22.41
N THR A 199 -7.52 13.40 -23.50
CA THR A 199 -8.57 13.74 -24.48
C THR A 199 -9.11 12.50 -25.19
N LEU A 200 -8.22 11.61 -25.62
CA LEU A 200 -8.57 10.35 -26.27
C LEU A 200 -9.48 9.49 -25.37
N TYR A 201 -9.07 9.24 -24.13
CA TYR A 201 -9.82 8.39 -23.21
C TYR A 201 -11.14 9.03 -22.77
N THR A 202 -11.20 10.36 -22.65
CA THR A 202 -12.47 11.07 -22.43
C THR A 202 -13.46 10.83 -23.58
N GLY A 203 -12.98 10.89 -24.83
CA GLY A 203 -13.81 10.60 -26.00
C GLY A 203 -14.28 9.14 -26.06
N LEU A 204 -13.39 8.20 -25.73
CA LEU A 204 -13.74 6.77 -25.68
C LEU A 204 -14.81 6.47 -24.62
N ALA A 205 -14.74 7.11 -23.44
CA ALA A 205 -15.74 6.98 -22.39
C ALA A 205 -17.14 7.45 -22.85
N GLN A 206 -17.20 8.53 -23.65
CA GLN A 206 -18.45 9.02 -24.23
C GLN A 206 -19.02 8.08 -25.30
N GLY A 207 -18.14 7.35 -25.99
CA GLY A 207 -18.48 6.37 -27.02
C GLY A 207 -18.93 5.00 -26.50
N CYS A 208 -18.88 4.76 -25.18
CA CYS A 208 -19.31 3.51 -24.57
C CYS A 208 -20.80 3.23 -24.85
N LYS A 209 -21.07 2.04 -25.41
CA LYS A 209 -22.40 1.58 -25.81
C LYS A 209 -23.01 0.66 -24.77
#